data_AF-A0AAQ3UL85-F1
#
_entry.id   AF-A0AAQ3UL85-F1
#
_cell.length_a   1.000
_cell.length_b   1.000
_cell.length_c   1.000
_cell.angle_alpha   90.00
_cell.angle_beta   90.00
_cell.angle_gamma   90.00
#
_symmetry.space_group_name_H-M   'P 1'
#
loop_
_entity.id
_entity.type
_entity.pdbx_description
1 polymer ?
#
loop_
_entity_poly.entity_id
_entity_poly.type
_entity_poly.pdbx_seq_one_letter_code
_entity_poly.pdbx_strand_id
1 'polypeptide(L)'
;MAAADPATAASFSRLSFRRAICPSPLRLPLSRSLPPGRLRVSSTVVALHKRNPKRLKYAAERQFTRGDTGMLRVEVEPSGEDFWKLDSVIDLISRGAVGVIPTDTVYSIVCDLSNNESIERLRSILCRSLRDIDTYTTGFPRGTNQGQANIFRAVKRVIPGPYTFILPATKEFPKQCIKHGSSTRYAKRRQVGVRIPDDPICQAILQNLDAPLICTSVKYLSEDEWILDPVVIADLYEPLGLDFIVDGGPRIADPSTVVDMTGTNPTIIRQGKGPKMDWMVAKDEEEDSQSMFAFKAA
;
A
#
# COMPACT_ATOMS: atom_id res chain seq x y z
N MET A 1 18.92 58.05 -15.59
CA MET A 1 18.82 58.53 -16.99
C MET A 1 17.47 58.07 -17.49
N ALA A 2 16.42 58.90 -17.44
CA ALA A 2 16.19 60.06 -18.32
C ALA A 2 16.44 59.65 -19.79
N ALA A 3 15.54 59.81 -20.74
CA ALA A 3 14.16 60.30 -20.83
C ALA A 3 13.62 59.65 -22.13
N ALA A 4 12.31 59.46 -22.31
CA ALA A 4 11.47 60.36 -23.13
C ALA A 4 12.15 60.72 -24.47
N ASP A 5 11.56 60.44 -25.64
CA ASP A 5 10.48 61.22 -26.26
C ASP A 5 10.50 60.89 -27.79
N PRO A 6 9.66 61.48 -28.65
CA PRO A 6 8.22 61.74 -28.52
C PRO A 6 7.46 61.57 -29.86
N ALA A 7 6.18 61.92 -29.81
CA ALA A 7 5.44 62.65 -30.86
C ALA A 7 5.11 61.90 -32.16
N THR A 8 3.90 62.01 -32.70
CA THR A 8 3.33 63.31 -33.04
C THR A 8 1.81 63.23 -33.23
N ALA A 9 1.19 64.33 -32.79
CA ALA A 9 -0.12 64.92 -33.06
C ALA A 9 -0.88 64.39 -34.30
N ALA A 10 -2.19 64.48 -34.41
CA ALA A 10 -3.08 65.61 -34.13
C ALA A 10 -4.51 65.05 -34.40
N SER A 11 -5.67 65.62 -34.09
CA SER A 11 -6.13 66.85 -33.45
C SER A 11 -7.59 66.97 -33.92
N PHE A 12 -8.52 67.06 -32.98
CA PHE A 12 -9.75 67.86 -33.05
C PHE A 12 -10.77 67.53 -34.18
N SER A 13 -12.06 67.33 -33.91
CA SER A 13 -12.90 68.31 -33.22
C SER A 13 -14.37 67.83 -33.13
N ARG A 14 -15.01 68.27 -32.04
CA ARG A 14 -16.40 68.77 -31.91
C ARG A 14 -17.54 67.80 -32.25
N LEU A 15 -18.30 67.36 -31.23
CA LEU A 15 -19.57 67.98 -30.77
C LEU A 15 -20.60 68.05 -31.92
N SER A 16 -21.82 67.53 -31.83
CA SER A 16 -22.72 67.46 -30.68
C SER A 16 -24.00 66.70 -31.05
N PHE A 17 -24.61 66.12 -30.02
CA PHE A 17 -25.97 65.62 -29.86
C PHE A 17 -27.06 66.12 -30.84
N ARG A 18 -27.90 65.18 -31.32
CA ARG A 18 -29.37 65.23 -31.16
C ARG A 18 -30.04 63.86 -31.40
N ARG A 19 -30.82 63.43 -30.40
CA ARG A 19 -31.95 62.48 -30.43
C ARG A 19 -33.04 62.99 -31.41
N ALA A 20 -33.99 62.25 -31.98
CA ALA A 20 -34.37 60.85 -32.08
C ALA A 20 -35.66 60.78 -32.97
N ILE A 21 -36.18 59.56 -33.23
CA ILE A 21 -37.61 59.17 -33.45
C ILE A 21 -38.07 58.83 -34.90
N CYS A 22 -38.14 57.50 -35.17
CA CYS A 22 -39.19 56.66 -35.83
C CYS A 22 -39.52 56.78 -37.35
N PRO A 23 -40.38 55.90 -37.95
CA PRO A 23 -40.42 54.41 -37.96
C PRO A 23 -40.73 53.73 -39.35
N SER A 24 -40.55 52.39 -39.44
CA SER A 24 -41.24 51.38 -40.30
C SER A 24 -40.92 51.29 -41.82
N PRO A 25 -41.25 50.20 -42.58
CA PRO A 25 -41.91 48.92 -42.25
C PRO A 25 -41.22 47.62 -42.79
N LEU A 26 -41.89 46.49 -42.54
CA LEU A 26 -41.60 45.08 -42.86
C LEU A 26 -41.25 44.74 -44.34
N ARG A 27 -40.21 43.92 -44.54
CA ARG A 27 -40.15 42.88 -45.60
C ARG A 27 -39.11 41.80 -45.26
N LEU A 28 -39.58 40.58 -44.98
CA LEU A 28 -38.82 39.32 -45.11
C LEU A 28 -39.18 38.70 -46.48
N PRO A 29 -38.56 37.61 -46.99
CA PRO A 29 -37.41 36.83 -46.50
C PRO A 29 -36.35 36.53 -47.60
N LEU A 30 -35.12 36.15 -47.23
CA LEU A 30 -34.49 34.91 -47.72
C LEU A 30 -33.16 34.64 -47.01
N SER A 31 -33.07 33.42 -46.51
CA SER A 31 -31.97 32.84 -45.74
C SER A 31 -30.79 32.40 -46.59
N ARG A 32 -29.59 32.44 -45.99
CA ARG A 32 -28.43 31.52 -46.08
C ARG A 32 -27.19 32.37 -45.77
N SER A 33 -26.26 32.05 -44.88
CA SER A 33 -26.02 30.95 -43.95
C SER A 33 -24.93 31.48 -43.00
N LEU A 34 -25.02 31.21 -41.70
CA LEU A 34 -24.04 31.61 -40.69
C LEU A 34 -22.62 31.12 -41.04
N PRO A 35 -21.56 31.93 -40.87
CA PRO A 35 -20.24 31.37 -40.64
C PRO A 35 -20.22 30.83 -39.19
N PRO A 36 -19.75 29.59 -38.94
CA PRO A 36 -19.73 29.07 -37.59
C PRO A 36 -18.72 29.90 -36.78
N GLY A 37 -19.22 30.49 -35.70
CA GLY A 37 -18.36 31.06 -34.67
C GLY A 37 -17.39 29.99 -34.19
N ARG A 38 -16.09 30.29 -34.22
CA ARG A 38 -15.09 29.50 -33.52
C ARG A 38 -15.36 29.61 -32.02
N LEU A 39 -16.27 28.77 -31.53
CA LEU A 39 -16.21 28.28 -30.17
C LEU A 39 -14.82 27.67 -30.02
N ARG A 40 -13.93 28.36 -29.29
CA ARG A 40 -12.81 27.69 -28.64
C ARG A 40 -13.43 26.73 -27.63
N VAL A 41 -13.83 25.57 -28.10
CA VAL A 41 -13.94 24.39 -27.27
C VAL A 41 -12.51 24.14 -26.83
N SER A 42 -12.18 24.57 -25.62
CA SER A 42 -11.06 23.99 -24.90
C SER A 42 -11.45 22.54 -24.71
N SER A 43 -11.12 21.70 -25.69
CA SER A 43 -11.02 20.26 -25.47
C SER A 43 -9.82 20.11 -24.55
N THR A 44 -10.04 20.30 -23.25
CA THR A 44 -9.37 19.45 -22.28
C THR A 44 -9.70 18.05 -22.74
N VAL A 45 -8.79 17.47 -23.52
CA VAL A 45 -8.71 16.04 -23.71
C VAL A 45 -8.39 15.55 -22.30
N VAL A 46 -9.44 15.35 -21.51
CA VAL A 46 -9.41 14.41 -20.41
C VAL A 46 -9.17 13.11 -21.15
N ALA A 47 -7.89 12.74 -21.28
CA ALA A 47 -7.51 11.41 -21.69
C ALA A 47 -8.20 10.51 -20.67
N LEU A 48 -9.37 10.02 -21.04
CA LEU A 48 -10.13 9.06 -20.29
C LEU A 48 -9.31 7.78 -20.47
N HIS A 49 -8.25 7.68 -19.68
CA HIS A 49 -7.31 6.57 -19.67
C HIS A 49 -8.17 5.36 -19.35
N LYS A 50 -8.50 4.61 -20.39
CA LYS A 50 -9.29 3.41 -20.32
C LYS A 50 -8.56 2.49 -19.35
N ARG A 51 -9.04 2.42 -18.11
CA ARG A 51 -8.42 1.63 -17.03
C ARG A 51 -8.19 0.24 -17.58
N ASN A 52 -6.93 -0.13 -17.77
CA ASN A 52 -6.56 -1.43 -18.28
C ASN A 52 -7.08 -2.47 -17.26
N PRO A 53 -7.99 -3.38 -17.63
CA PRO A 53 -8.77 -4.19 -16.68
C PRO A 53 -7.95 -5.24 -15.92
N LYS A 54 -6.63 -5.33 -16.16
CA LYS A 54 -5.72 -6.30 -15.56
C LYS A 54 -4.61 -5.63 -14.74
N ARG A 55 -4.86 -4.52 -14.07
CA ARG A 55 -3.85 -3.88 -13.22
C ARG A 55 -3.92 -4.42 -11.79
N LEU A 56 -2.78 -4.72 -11.19
CA LEU A 56 -2.66 -5.12 -9.80
C LEU A 56 -3.38 -4.06 -8.97
N LYS A 57 -4.30 -4.49 -8.11
CA LYS A 57 -5.09 -3.59 -7.24
C LYS A 57 -4.23 -2.76 -6.26
N TYR A 58 -2.91 -2.94 -6.28
CA TYR A 58 -1.91 -2.39 -5.37
C TYR A 58 -0.82 -1.56 -6.08
N ALA A 59 -0.86 -1.45 -7.42
CA ALA A 59 0.15 -0.71 -8.17
C ALA A 59 -0.28 0.75 -8.38
N ALA A 60 0.44 1.68 -7.74
CA ALA A 60 0.43 3.12 -8.00
C ALA A 60 0.67 3.47 -9.48
N GLU A 61 0.33 4.69 -9.94
CA GLU A 61 0.77 5.16 -11.27
C GLU A 61 2.29 5.14 -11.32
N ARG A 62 2.84 4.38 -12.27
CA ARG A 62 4.29 4.21 -12.39
C ARG A 62 4.92 5.60 -12.53
N GLN A 63 5.57 6.06 -11.46
CA GLN A 63 6.49 7.19 -11.53
C GLN A 63 7.81 6.81 -12.24
N PHE A 64 8.01 5.51 -12.47
CA PHE A 64 9.13 4.96 -13.23
C PHE A 64 8.86 5.02 -14.73
N THR A 65 9.38 6.05 -15.38
CA THR A 65 9.67 6.03 -16.81
C THR A 65 11.01 5.34 -17.03
N ARG A 66 11.04 4.09 -17.50
CA ARG A 66 12.25 3.56 -18.16
C ARG A 66 11.98 2.41 -19.11
N GLY A 67 12.11 2.70 -20.40
CA GLY A 67 13.15 2.12 -21.26
C GLY A 67 13.09 0.65 -21.65
N ASP A 68 12.79 -0.27 -20.75
CA ASP A 68 12.78 -1.71 -21.03
C ASP A 68 11.54 -2.37 -20.43
N THR A 69 10.88 -3.15 -21.26
CA THR A 69 9.46 -3.51 -21.14
C THR A 69 9.29 -4.80 -20.34
N GLY A 70 9.89 -4.89 -19.14
CA GLY A 70 9.85 -6.14 -18.36
C GLY A 70 9.98 -5.93 -16.85
N MET A 71 9.42 -6.86 -16.09
CA MET A 71 9.62 -6.98 -14.65
C MET A 71 11.07 -7.40 -14.36
N LEU A 72 11.74 -6.79 -13.37
CA LEU A 72 13.08 -7.21 -12.95
C LEU A 72 13.01 -8.53 -12.18
N ARG A 73 13.64 -9.59 -12.70
CA ARG A 73 13.82 -10.86 -11.98
C ARG A 73 15.25 -10.98 -11.48
N VAL A 74 15.41 -11.18 -10.16
CA VAL A 74 16.71 -11.39 -9.53
C VAL A 74 16.73 -12.74 -8.85
N GLU A 75 17.64 -13.62 -9.28
CA GLU A 75 17.83 -14.93 -8.70
C GLU A 75 18.95 -14.90 -7.65
N VAL A 76 18.63 -15.39 -6.45
CA VAL A 76 19.47 -15.35 -5.26
C VAL A 76 19.44 -16.69 -4.56
N GLU A 77 20.61 -17.17 -4.14
CA GLU A 77 20.70 -18.39 -3.34
C GLU A 77 19.92 -18.26 -2.02
N PRO A 78 19.18 -19.30 -1.58
CA PRO A 78 18.42 -19.25 -0.33
C PRO A 78 19.28 -18.99 0.92
N SER A 79 20.58 -19.32 0.85
CA SER A 79 21.56 -19.02 1.91
C SER A 79 21.78 -17.52 2.10
N GLY A 80 21.48 -16.72 1.07
CA GLY A 80 21.69 -15.28 1.04
C GLY A 80 23.10 -14.85 0.63
N GLU A 81 24.01 -15.76 0.25
CA GLU A 81 25.40 -15.39 -0.07
C GLU A 81 25.53 -14.30 -1.16
N ASP A 82 24.54 -14.19 -2.04
CA ASP A 82 24.45 -13.24 -3.16
C ASP A 82 23.72 -11.94 -2.84
N PHE A 83 23.81 -11.42 -1.61
CA PHE A 83 23.09 -10.19 -1.22
C PHE A 83 23.37 -8.97 -2.10
N TRP A 84 24.56 -8.88 -2.71
CA TRP A 84 24.94 -7.79 -3.63
C TRP A 84 24.02 -7.69 -4.86
N LYS A 85 23.36 -8.78 -5.26
CA LYS A 85 22.37 -8.76 -6.37
C LYS A 85 21.10 -7.99 -5.98
N LEU A 86 20.84 -7.80 -4.69
CA LEU A 86 19.65 -7.15 -4.16
C LEU A 86 19.71 -5.63 -4.21
N ASP A 87 20.88 -5.03 -4.46
CA ASP A 87 21.04 -3.56 -4.49
C ASP A 87 20.05 -2.89 -5.45
N SER A 88 19.86 -3.47 -6.63
CA SER A 88 18.88 -2.98 -7.61
C SER A 88 17.44 -3.06 -7.11
N VAL A 89 17.12 -4.09 -6.32
CA VAL A 89 15.79 -4.29 -5.74
C VAL A 89 15.55 -3.29 -4.62
N ILE A 90 16.53 -3.07 -3.75
CA ILE A 90 16.48 -2.08 -2.66
C ILE A 90 16.27 -0.67 -3.23
N ASP A 91 16.97 -0.33 -4.31
CA ASP A 91 16.82 0.93 -5.04
C ASP A 91 15.41 1.10 -5.61
N LEU A 92 14.84 0.05 -6.19
CA LEU A 92 13.47 0.07 -6.73
C LEU A 92 12.43 0.26 -5.62
N ILE A 93 12.56 -0.48 -4.53
CA ILE A 93 11.68 -0.37 -3.36
C ILE A 93 11.71 1.06 -2.81
N SER A 94 12.89 1.64 -2.62
CA SER A 94 13.07 3.00 -2.08
C SER A 94 12.44 4.08 -2.96
N ARG A 95 12.31 3.81 -4.26
CA ARG A 95 11.63 4.69 -5.22
C ARG A 95 10.13 4.40 -5.32
N GLY A 96 9.60 3.49 -4.51
CA GLY A 96 8.19 3.18 -4.41
C GLY A 96 7.68 2.05 -5.30
N ALA A 97 8.57 1.22 -5.87
CA ALA A 97 8.19 0.06 -6.68
C ALA A 97 7.47 -1.01 -5.84
N VAL A 98 6.65 -1.81 -6.51
CA VAL A 98 5.95 -2.95 -5.90
C VAL A 98 6.52 -4.24 -6.47
N GLY A 99 6.95 -5.14 -5.60
CA GLY A 99 7.53 -6.41 -6.03
C GLY A 99 7.24 -7.56 -5.08
N VAL A 100 7.79 -8.72 -5.39
CA VAL A 100 7.66 -9.93 -4.58
C VAL A 100 9.02 -10.33 -4.02
N ILE A 101 9.05 -10.67 -2.73
CA ILE A 101 10.23 -11.19 -2.05
C ILE A 101 9.92 -12.52 -1.35
N PRO A 102 10.91 -13.41 -1.21
CA PRO A 102 10.77 -14.62 -0.40
C PRO A 102 10.69 -14.26 1.10
N THR A 103 10.02 -15.12 1.87
CA THR A 103 10.09 -15.12 3.34
C THR A 103 10.28 -16.54 3.85
N ASP A 104 10.42 -16.71 5.17
CA ASP A 104 10.61 -17.99 5.85
C ASP A 104 9.38 -18.92 5.81
N THR A 105 8.25 -18.40 5.29
CA THR A 105 7.02 -19.16 5.06
C THR A 105 6.67 -19.19 3.58
N VAL A 106 5.98 -18.15 3.09
CA VAL A 106 5.50 -18.01 1.71
C VAL A 106 5.99 -16.70 1.12
N TYR A 107 5.95 -16.59 -0.20
CA TYR A 107 6.27 -15.33 -0.89
C TYR A 107 5.32 -14.21 -0.47
N SER A 108 5.86 -12.98 -0.42
CA SER A 108 5.12 -11.79 -0.03
C SER A 108 5.28 -10.69 -1.06
N ILE A 109 4.16 -10.07 -1.46
CA ILE A 109 4.16 -8.81 -2.19
C ILE A 109 4.52 -7.71 -1.20
N VAL A 110 5.46 -6.85 -1.57
CA VAL A 110 5.98 -5.79 -0.72
C VAL A 110 5.98 -4.44 -1.42
N CYS A 111 5.83 -3.40 -0.62
CA CYS A 111 6.08 -2.02 -1.00
C CYS A 111 6.65 -1.24 0.18
N ASP A 112 7.28 -0.11 -0.13
CA ASP A 112 7.80 0.79 0.91
C ASP A 112 6.64 1.44 1.71
N LEU A 113 6.83 1.53 3.03
CA LEU A 113 5.89 2.11 3.98
C LEU A 113 5.70 3.62 3.76
N SER A 114 6.70 4.30 3.22
CA SER A 114 6.63 5.74 2.97
C SER A 114 5.76 6.10 1.76
N ASN A 115 5.59 5.17 0.80
CA ASN A 115 4.94 5.45 -0.46
C ASN A 115 3.42 5.27 -0.40
N ASN A 116 2.68 6.36 -0.29
CA ASN A 116 1.23 6.39 -0.11
C ASN A 116 0.38 5.79 -1.24
N GLU A 117 0.91 5.67 -2.47
CA GLU A 117 0.10 5.30 -3.63
C GLU A 117 -0.13 3.77 -3.76
N SER A 118 0.82 2.96 -3.27
CA SER A 118 0.76 1.49 -3.36
C SER A 118 0.10 0.83 -2.13
N ILE A 119 -0.40 1.64 -1.20
CA ILE A 119 -0.73 1.24 0.17
C ILE A 119 -2.18 0.77 0.36
N GLU A 120 -3.05 0.97 -0.63
CA GLU A 120 -4.50 0.98 -0.41
C GLU A 120 -5.13 -0.29 0.22
N ARG A 121 -4.42 -1.42 0.32
CA ARG A 121 -5.06 -2.68 0.79
C ARG A 121 -4.17 -3.63 1.59
N LEU A 122 -2.93 -3.25 1.89
CA LEU A 122 -2.02 -4.12 2.63
C LEU A 122 -2.18 -3.92 4.15
N ARG A 123 -2.11 -5.02 4.91
CA ARG A 123 -2.50 -5.06 6.34
C ARG A 123 -1.37 -5.43 7.30
N SER A 124 -0.22 -5.80 6.76
CA SER A 124 0.90 -6.31 7.55
C SER A 124 2.18 -5.56 7.21
N ILE A 125 3.13 -5.58 8.14
CA ILE A 125 4.49 -5.06 7.95
C ILE A 125 5.55 -6.11 8.26
N LEU A 126 6.61 -6.10 7.46
CA LEU A 126 7.85 -6.82 7.69
C LEU A 126 8.84 -5.85 8.34
N CYS A 127 9.19 -6.15 9.59
CA CYS A 127 10.10 -5.35 10.40
C CYS A 127 11.48 -6.01 10.45
N ARG A 128 12.53 -5.19 10.49
CA ARG A 128 13.91 -5.69 10.67
C ARG A 128 14.19 -6.03 12.13
N SER A 129 13.55 -5.31 13.04
CA SER A 129 13.83 -5.40 14.48
C SER A 129 12.63 -5.00 15.33
N LEU A 130 12.71 -5.30 16.62
CA LEU A 130 11.75 -4.83 17.63
C LEU A 130 11.58 -3.32 17.66
N ARG A 131 12.62 -2.56 17.29
CA ARG A 131 12.57 -1.09 17.31
C ARG A 131 11.57 -0.56 16.30
N ASP A 132 11.49 -1.19 15.13
CA ASP A 132 10.50 -0.83 14.11
C ASP A 132 9.08 -1.11 14.62
N ILE A 133 8.90 -2.24 15.32
CA ILE A 133 7.61 -2.61 15.92
C ILE A 133 7.17 -1.55 16.92
N ASP A 134 8.05 -1.13 17.82
CA ASP A 134 7.76 -0.10 18.83
C ASP A 134 7.51 1.30 18.22
N THR A 135 8.03 1.54 17.01
CA THR A 135 7.84 2.81 16.26
C THR A 135 6.45 2.85 15.63
N TYR A 136 6.08 1.81 14.87
CA TYR A 136 4.83 1.78 14.11
C TYR A 136 3.63 1.17 14.85
N THR A 137 3.85 0.54 16.00
CA THR A 137 2.80 -0.08 16.84
C THR A 137 2.97 0.28 18.30
N THR A 138 1.98 -0.02 19.14
CA THR A 138 2.08 0.21 20.59
C THR A 138 3.10 -0.70 21.29
N GLY A 139 3.81 -1.55 20.53
CA GLY A 139 4.71 -2.56 21.04
C GLY A 139 3.96 -3.75 21.64
N PHE A 140 4.72 -4.75 22.06
CA PHE A 140 4.18 -5.93 22.72
C PHE A 140 3.72 -5.59 24.15
N PRO A 141 2.62 -6.22 24.62
CA PRO A 141 2.14 -6.01 25.98
C PRO A 141 3.23 -6.42 26.99
N ARG A 142 3.59 -5.47 27.87
CA ARG A 142 4.48 -5.72 29.00
C ARG A 142 3.62 -6.25 30.14
N GLY A 143 3.89 -7.45 30.64
CA GLY A 143 3.13 -8.04 31.74
C GLY A 143 3.09 -7.08 32.94
N THR A 144 1.90 -6.66 33.35
CA THR A 144 1.69 -5.60 34.35
C THR A 144 1.57 -6.14 35.78
N ASN A 145 1.39 -7.44 35.98
CA ASN A 145 1.05 -8.02 37.28
C ASN A 145 2.02 -9.13 37.72
N GLN A 146 2.29 -9.18 39.04
CA GLN A 146 3.00 -10.29 39.70
C GLN A 146 2.24 -11.60 39.42
N GLY A 147 2.83 -12.49 38.62
CA GLY A 147 2.26 -13.82 38.31
C GLY A 147 1.87 -14.06 36.85
N GLN A 148 1.79 -13.04 36.00
CA GLN A 148 1.60 -13.24 34.55
C GLN A 148 2.93 -13.41 33.82
N ALA A 149 3.00 -14.35 32.87
CA ALA A 149 4.17 -14.52 32.02
C ALA A 149 4.46 -13.21 31.28
N ASN A 150 5.73 -12.78 31.30
CA ASN A 150 6.13 -11.60 30.56
C ASN A 150 6.07 -11.90 29.06
N ILE A 151 4.95 -11.54 28.42
CA ILE A 151 4.65 -11.83 27.00
C ILE A 151 5.78 -11.31 26.12
N PHE A 152 6.29 -10.10 26.36
CA PHE A 152 7.44 -9.57 25.61
C PHE A 152 8.68 -10.47 25.70
N ARG A 153 9.00 -11.01 26.89
CA ARG A 153 10.11 -11.97 27.05
C ARG A 153 9.84 -13.29 26.33
N ALA A 154 8.58 -13.72 26.29
CA ALA A 154 8.19 -14.94 25.59
C ALA A 154 8.26 -14.75 24.06
N VAL A 155 7.78 -13.62 23.54
CA VAL A 155 7.86 -13.24 22.12
C VAL A 155 9.30 -13.18 21.65
N LYS A 156 10.21 -12.61 22.45
CA LYS A 156 11.65 -12.58 22.14
C LYS A 156 12.29 -13.95 21.89
N ARG A 157 11.67 -15.04 22.35
CA ARG A 157 12.18 -16.40 22.13
C ARG A 157 11.73 -17.00 20.79
N VAL A 158 10.73 -16.40 20.15
CA VAL A 158 10.13 -16.89 18.90
C VAL A 158 10.37 -15.97 17.71
N ILE A 159 11.04 -14.84 17.91
CA ILE A 159 11.46 -13.92 16.85
C ILE A 159 13.00 -13.93 16.72
N PRO A 160 13.57 -13.86 15.51
CA PRO A 160 12.90 -13.96 14.20
C PRO A 160 12.18 -15.31 14.02
N GLY A 161 11.13 -15.34 13.21
CA GLY A 161 10.43 -16.60 12.95
C GLY A 161 9.06 -16.48 12.26
N PRO A 162 8.37 -17.62 12.08
CA PRO A 162 7.16 -17.72 11.29
C PRO A 162 5.91 -17.29 12.06
N TYR A 163 5.98 -16.16 12.75
CA TYR A 163 4.88 -15.58 13.52
C TYR A 163 4.46 -14.23 12.96
N THR A 164 3.16 -13.94 13.04
CA THR A 164 2.60 -12.64 12.70
C THR A 164 1.73 -12.18 13.88
N PHE A 165 2.13 -11.09 14.50
CA PHE A 165 1.48 -10.54 15.67
C PHE A 165 0.58 -9.37 15.29
N ILE A 166 -0.70 -9.43 15.63
CA ILE A 166 -1.61 -8.31 15.41
C ILE A 166 -1.49 -7.37 16.60
N LEU A 167 -1.02 -6.15 16.33
CA LEU A 167 -0.79 -5.13 17.34
C LEU A 167 -1.55 -3.84 16.98
N PRO A 168 -1.92 -3.02 17.98
CA PRO A 168 -2.46 -1.69 17.72
C PRO A 168 -1.42 -0.79 17.05
N ALA A 169 -1.78 -0.14 15.95
CA ALA A 169 -0.94 0.77 15.19
C ALA A 169 -0.82 2.15 15.88
N THR A 170 0.37 2.77 15.81
CA THR A 170 0.61 4.13 16.29
C THR A 170 0.14 5.18 15.27
N LYS A 171 0.39 6.46 15.57
CA LYS A 171 0.13 7.56 14.62
C LYS A 171 1.15 7.64 13.48
N GLU A 172 2.31 7.01 13.66
CA GLU A 172 3.40 6.98 12.69
C GLU A 172 3.09 6.01 11.54
N PHE A 173 2.20 5.05 11.76
CA PHE A 173 1.73 4.16 10.72
C PHE A 173 0.84 4.93 9.69
N PRO A 174 1.04 4.73 8.38
CA PRO A 174 0.30 5.44 7.35
C PRO A 174 -1.22 5.28 7.52
N LYS A 175 -1.91 6.42 7.58
CA LYS A 175 -3.36 6.46 7.83
C LYS A 175 -4.14 5.76 6.72
N GLN A 176 -3.59 5.70 5.51
CA GLN A 176 -4.15 5.03 4.35
C GLN A 176 -4.38 3.55 4.66
N CYS A 177 -3.37 2.82 5.18
CA CYS A 177 -3.50 1.42 5.59
C CYS A 177 -4.68 1.18 6.57
N ILE A 178 -4.95 2.15 7.45
CA ILE A 178 -5.94 2.07 8.54
C ILE A 178 -7.36 2.42 8.06
N LYS A 179 -7.50 3.18 6.96
CA LYS A 179 -8.74 3.87 6.58
C LYS A 179 -9.63 3.13 5.58
N HIS A 180 -9.25 1.96 5.09
CA HIS A 180 -10.01 1.34 3.99
C HIS A 180 -11.36 0.74 4.40
N GLY A 181 -12.40 1.45 3.95
CA GLY A 181 -13.82 1.11 3.98
C GLY A 181 -14.64 2.37 3.66
N SER A 182 -15.04 2.56 2.39
CA SER A 182 -15.79 3.75 1.92
C SER A 182 -17.23 3.85 2.44
N SER A 183 -17.64 2.99 3.36
CA SER A 183 -18.99 2.98 3.92
C SER A 183 -18.89 3.12 5.43
N THR A 184 -19.77 3.94 6.00
CA THR A 184 -20.06 4.20 7.43
C THR A 184 -20.11 2.95 8.34
N ARG A 185 -19.98 1.73 7.78
CA ARG A 185 -20.00 0.43 8.47
C ARG A 185 -18.63 -0.24 8.72
N TYR A 186 -17.54 0.21 8.10
CA TYR A 186 -16.21 -0.36 8.41
C TYR A 186 -15.56 0.48 9.51
N ALA A 187 -15.64 0.00 10.75
CA ALA A 187 -14.97 0.62 11.89
C ALA A 187 -13.48 0.82 11.60
N LYS A 188 -12.93 1.98 11.98
CA LYS A 188 -11.49 2.31 11.94
C LYS A 188 -10.69 1.22 12.68
N ARG A 189 -10.27 0.15 11.99
CA ARG A 189 -9.42 -0.88 12.59
C ARG A 189 -8.00 -0.35 12.64
N ARG A 190 -7.58 0.08 13.83
CA ARG A 190 -6.23 0.60 14.12
C ARG A 190 -5.26 -0.53 14.45
N GLN A 191 -5.36 -1.67 13.76
CA GLN A 191 -4.57 -2.86 14.03
C GLN A 191 -3.74 -3.21 12.79
N VAL A 192 -2.53 -3.69 13.00
CA VAL A 192 -1.59 -4.08 11.94
C VAL A 192 -0.95 -5.41 12.30
N GLY A 193 -0.78 -6.28 11.30
CA GLY A 193 0.00 -7.50 11.44
C GLY A 193 1.50 -7.18 11.38
N VAL A 194 2.28 -7.65 12.34
CA VAL A 194 3.71 -7.38 12.44
C VAL A 194 4.48 -8.67 12.40
N ARG A 195 5.56 -8.72 11.61
CA ARG A 195 6.40 -9.90 11.45
C ARG A 195 7.87 -9.53 11.40
N ILE A 196 8.72 -10.35 12.03
CA ILE A 196 10.18 -10.34 11.86
C ILE A 196 10.54 -11.70 11.24
N PRO A 197 10.68 -11.79 9.91
CA PRO A 197 10.90 -13.05 9.21
C PRO A 197 12.32 -13.61 9.47
N ASP A 198 12.46 -14.93 9.50
CA ASP A 198 13.75 -15.63 9.62
C ASP A 198 14.23 -16.14 8.26
N ASP A 199 14.31 -15.23 7.28
CA ASP A 199 14.76 -15.53 5.92
C ASP A 199 15.95 -14.62 5.58
N PRO A 200 17.11 -15.17 5.19
CA PRO A 200 18.31 -14.38 4.95
C PRO A 200 18.12 -13.29 3.89
N ILE A 201 17.44 -13.62 2.79
CA ILE A 201 17.18 -12.70 1.68
C ILE A 201 16.27 -11.56 2.15
N CYS A 202 15.17 -11.90 2.84
CA CYS A 202 14.26 -10.91 3.39
C CYS A 202 14.94 -9.98 4.40
N GLN A 203 15.77 -10.56 5.29
CA GLN A 203 16.53 -9.81 6.28
C GLN A 203 17.54 -8.86 5.62
N ALA A 204 18.25 -9.28 4.59
CA ALA A 204 19.19 -8.42 3.88
C ALA A 204 18.49 -7.24 3.20
N ILE A 205 17.32 -7.45 2.60
CA ILE A 205 16.52 -6.35 2.04
C ILE A 205 16.12 -5.37 3.15
N LEU A 206 15.56 -5.88 4.27
CA LEU A 206 15.10 -5.06 5.39
C LEU A 206 16.22 -4.30 6.10
N GLN A 207 17.43 -4.86 6.16
CA GLN A 207 18.59 -4.21 6.79
C GLN A 207 19.14 -3.03 5.98
N ASN A 208 18.99 -3.07 4.66
CA ASN A 208 19.43 -2.00 3.76
C ASN A 208 18.36 -0.93 3.51
N LEU A 209 17.18 -1.07 4.12
CA LEU A 209 16.10 -0.09 4.06
C LEU A 209 15.99 0.70 5.37
N ASP A 210 15.61 1.97 5.24
CA ASP A 210 15.42 2.87 6.39
C ASP A 210 14.12 2.59 7.16
N ALA A 211 13.12 2.02 6.48
CA ALA A 211 11.79 1.75 7.00
C ALA A 211 11.37 0.29 6.75
N PRO A 212 10.44 -0.25 7.57
CA PRO A 212 9.79 -1.53 7.32
C PRO A 212 9.07 -1.58 5.97
N LEU A 213 8.88 -2.79 5.47
CA LEU A 213 8.07 -3.01 4.28
C LEU A 213 6.63 -3.28 4.66
N ILE A 214 5.68 -2.73 3.90
CA ILE A 214 4.30 -3.18 3.96
C ILE A 214 4.20 -4.44 3.10
N CYS A 215 3.50 -5.46 3.60
CA CYS A 215 3.40 -6.74 2.91
C CYS A 215 2.00 -7.37 2.90
N THR A 216 1.80 -8.25 1.94
CA THR A 216 0.76 -9.29 1.95
C THR A 216 1.34 -10.57 1.36
N SER A 217 0.89 -11.71 1.88
CA SER A 217 1.25 -13.00 1.31
C SER A 217 0.64 -13.19 -0.10
N VAL A 218 1.39 -13.82 -0.99
CA VAL A 218 1.01 -14.06 -2.39
C VAL A 218 0.05 -15.25 -2.49
N LYS A 219 -1.10 -15.05 -3.15
CA LYS A 219 -2.11 -16.08 -3.40
C LYS A 219 -2.55 -16.09 -4.86
N TYR A 220 -3.22 -17.15 -5.29
CA TYR A 220 -3.98 -17.12 -6.54
C TYR A 220 -5.10 -16.06 -6.47
N LEU A 221 -5.47 -15.49 -7.62
CA LEU A 221 -6.52 -14.45 -7.69
C LEU A 221 -7.93 -15.04 -7.61
N SER A 222 -8.09 -16.27 -8.10
CA SER A 222 -9.36 -17.00 -8.17
C SER A 222 -9.63 -17.84 -6.93
N GLU A 223 -8.59 -18.22 -6.19
CA GLU A 223 -8.62 -19.23 -5.13
C GLU A 223 -7.80 -18.73 -3.93
N ASP A 224 -8.14 -19.17 -2.72
CA ASP A 224 -7.43 -18.74 -1.50
C ASP A 224 -6.14 -19.54 -1.23
N GLU A 225 -5.58 -20.15 -2.28
CA GLU A 225 -4.39 -21.00 -2.27
C GLU A 225 -3.09 -20.19 -2.41
N TRP A 226 -2.02 -20.69 -1.80
CA TRP A 226 -0.70 -20.07 -1.82
C TRP A 226 0.06 -20.41 -3.10
N ILE A 227 0.74 -19.42 -3.67
CA ILE A 227 1.67 -19.65 -4.77
C ILE A 227 3.08 -19.79 -4.18
N LEU A 228 3.74 -20.90 -4.50
CA LEU A 228 5.02 -21.29 -3.89
C LEU A 228 6.21 -21.13 -4.84
N ASP A 229 5.96 -21.19 -6.13
CA ASP A 229 6.97 -21.12 -7.18
C ASP A 229 7.10 -19.67 -7.68
N PRO A 230 8.28 -19.03 -7.54
CA PRO A 230 8.50 -17.68 -8.02
C PRO A 230 8.29 -17.52 -9.54
N VAL A 231 8.52 -18.57 -10.35
CA VAL A 231 8.24 -18.54 -11.80
C VAL A 231 6.74 -18.35 -12.04
N VAL A 232 5.91 -19.10 -11.33
CA VAL A 232 4.45 -19.00 -11.46
C VAL A 232 3.95 -17.65 -10.95
N ILE A 233 4.56 -17.10 -9.90
CA ILE A 233 4.24 -15.76 -9.40
C ILE A 233 4.56 -14.71 -10.47
N ALA A 234 5.74 -14.79 -11.08
CA ALA A 234 6.14 -13.90 -12.17
C ALA A 234 5.09 -13.88 -13.29
N ASP A 235 4.74 -15.05 -13.83
CA ASP A 235 3.81 -15.17 -14.95
C ASP A 235 2.41 -14.61 -14.65
N LEU A 236 1.94 -14.78 -13.42
CA LEU A 236 0.61 -14.32 -13.01
C LEU A 236 0.57 -12.83 -12.67
N TYR A 237 1.63 -12.29 -12.07
CA TYR A 237 1.66 -10.93 -11.53
C TYR A 237 2.35 -9.91 -12.45
N GLU A 238 3.23 -10.34 -13.37
CA GLU A 238 3.84 -9.46 -14.37
C GLU A 238 2.78 -8.75 -15.23
N PRO A 239 1.74 -9.43 -15.79
CA PRO A 239 0.68 -8.76 -16.53
C PRO A 239 -0.13 -7.77 -15.68
N LEU A 240 -0.06 -7.92 -14.35
CA LEU A 240 -0.70 -7.03 -13.39
C LEU A 240 0.14 -5.77 -13.10
N GLY A 241 1.38 -5.71 -13.59
CA GLY A 241 2.27 -4.58 -13.41
C GLY A 241 3.17 -4.70 -12.18
N LEU A 242 3.53 -5.92 -11.77
CA LEU A 242 4.61 -6.15 -10.81
C LEU A 242 5.93 -5.60 -11.36
N ASP A 243 6.70 -4.88 -10.55
CA ASP A 243 7.93 -4.22 -11.00
C ASP A 243 9.17 -5.11 -10.84
N PHE A 244 9.20 -5.94 -9.80
CA PHE A 244 10.29 -6.90 -9.58
C PHE A 244 9.84 -8.18 -8.87
N ILE A 245 10.63 -9.23 -9.02
CA ILE A 245 10.54 -10.47 -8.25
C ILE A 245 11.94 -10.92 -7.83
N VAL A 246 12.08 -11.27 -6.55
CA VAL A 246 13.28 -11.93 -6.03
C VAL A 246 12.99 -13.42 -5.98
N ASP A 247 13.72 -14.18 -6.78
CA ASP A 247 13.66 -15.63 -6.82
C ASP A 247 14.66 -16.19 -5.82
N GLY A 248 14.14 -16.72 -4.71
CA GLY A 248 14.90 -17.44 -3.69
C GLY A 248 14.57 -18.93 -3.68
N GLY A 249 14.09 -19.48 -4.80
CA GLY A 249 13.63 -20.86 -4.94
C GLY A 249 12.23 -21.13 -4.38
N PRO A 250 11.67 -22.34 -4.62
CA PRO A 250 10.34 -22.71 -4.15
C PRO A 250 10.22 -22.67 -2.63
N ARG A 251 9.01 -22.37 -2.13
CA ARG A 251 8.69 -22.41 -0.69
C ARG A 251 7.71 -23.53 -0.36
N ILE A 252 7.54 -23.83 0.92
CA ILE A 252 6.54 -24.80 1.41
C ILE A 252 5.28 -24.02 1.80
N ALA A 253 4.10 -24.59 1.53
CA ALA A 253 2.80 -23.97 1.82
C ALA A 253 2.43 -23.91 3.32
N ASP A 254 3.38 -23.55 4.17
CA ASP A 254 3.17 -23.41 5.61
C ASP A 254 3.18 -21.92 5.97
N PRO A 255 2.03 -21.24 6.00
CA PRO A 255 1.98 -19.82 6.28
C PRO A 255 2.31 -19.54 7.76
N SER A 256 2.51 -18.28 8.11
CA SER A 256 2.83 -17.88 9.48
C SER A 256 1.68 -18.12 10.47
N THR A 257 2.02 -18.42 11.72
CA THR A 257 1.04 -18.45 12.81
C THR A 257 0.64 -17.02 13.16
N VAL A 258 -0.67 -16.74 13.13
CA VAL A 258 -1.21 -15.40 13.37
C VAL A 258 -1.78 -15.34 14.77
N VAL A 259 -1.25 -14.44 15.59
CA VAL A 259 -1.62 -14.26 16.99
C VAL A 259 -2.15 -12.83 17.19
N ASP A 260 -3.37 -12.72 17.69
CA ASP A 260 -3.95 -11.46 18.15
C ASP A 260 -3.39 -11.09 19.51
N MET A 261 -2.80 -9.90 19.64
CA MET A 261 -2.29 -9.37 20.90
C MET A 261 -3.00 -8.08 21.31
N THR A 262 -4.16 -7.80 20.72
CA THR A 262 -4.94 -6.59 21.00
C THR A 262 -5.88 -6.75 22.20
N GLY A 263 -6.21 -7.99 22.56
CA GLY A 263 -7.02 -8.34 23.72
C GLY A 263 -6.22 -8.50 25.02
N THR A 264 -6.87 -9.03 26.05
CA THR A 264 -6.26 -9.32 27.36
C THR A 264 -5.24 -10.45 27.27
N ASN A 265 -5.56 -11.49 26.50
CA ASN A 265 -4.72 -12.66 26.31
C ASN A 265 -4.30 -12.78 24.84
N PRO A 266 -3.10 -13.31 24.53
CA PRO A 266 -2.70 -13.56 23.16
C PRO A 266 -3.46 -14.74 22.54
N THR A 267 -4.26 -14.48 21.51
CA THR A 267 -5.17 -15.47 20.91
C THR A 267 -4.67 -15.91 19.54
N ILE A 268 -4.61 -17.21 19.27
CA ILE A 268 -4.26 -17.73 17.95
C ILE A 268 -5.47 -17.60 17.02
N ILE A 269 -5.36 -16.73 16.00
CA ILE A 269 -6.37 -16.61 14.94
C ILE A 269 -6.17 -17.70 13.89
N ARG A 270 -4.91 -18.01 13.59
CA ARG A 270 -4.54 -19.02 12.60
C ARG A 270 -3.28 -19.74 13.05
N GLN A 271 -3.37 -21.05 13.19
CA GLN A 271 -2.20 -21.91 13.38
C GLN A 271 -1.50 -22.14 12.03
N GLY A 272 -0.19 -21.90 11.99
CA GLY A 272 0.67 -22.10 10.82
C GLY A 272 1.98 -22.80 11.20
N LYS A 273 3.08 -22.47 10.51
CA LYS A 273 4.42 -23.08 10.71
C LYS A 273 4.96 -22.91 12.14
N GLY A 274 4.61 -21.81 12.82
CA GLY A 274 5.06 -21.53 14.18
C GLY A 274 4.26 -22.32 15.22
N PRO A 275 4.88 -23.17 16.07
CA PRO A 275 4.15 -23.96 17.07
C PRO A 275 3.37 -23.09 18.08
N LYS A 276 2.25 -23.64 18.61
CA LYS A 276 1.53 -23.05 19.75
C LYS A 276 2.47 -23.04 20.96
N MET A 277 2.55 -21.90 21.64
CA MET A 277 3.32 -21.74 22.87
C MET A 277 2.37 -21.65 24.06
N ASP A 278 2.85 -21.96 25.28
CA ASP A 278 2.02 -22.04 26.50
C ASP A 278 1.26 -20.74 26.85
N TRP A 279 1.77 -19.60 26.40
CA TRP A 279 1.19 -18.28 26.64
C TRP A 279 0.14 -17.87 25.60
N MET A 280 -0.07 -18.70 24.56
CA MET A 280 -1.04 -18.46 23.50
C MET A 280 -2.30 -19.29 23.74
N VAL A 281 -3.47 -18.66 23.63
CA VAL A 281 -4.78 -19.30 23.78
C VAL A 281 -5.35 -19.63 22.40
N ALA A 282 -5.89 -20.82 22.20
CA ALA A 282 -6.60 -21.12 20.95
C ALA A 282 -7.97 -20.44 21.00
N LYS A 283 -8.44 -19.91 19.86
CA LYS A 283 -9.71 -19.16 19.81
C LYS A 283 -10.90 -19.93 20.39
N ASP A 284 -10.91 -21.25 20.25
CA ASP A 284 -11.98 -22.13 20.77
C ASP A 284 -11.99 -22.20 22.32
N GLU A 285 -10.84 -21.98 22.98
CA GLU A 285 -10.72 -22.00 24.46
C GLU A 285 -11.23 -20.69 25.10
N GLU A 286 -11.35 -19.60 24.35
CA GLU A 286 -11.87 -18.32 24.84
C GLU A 286 -13.39 -18.32 25.00
N GLU A 287 -14.12 -19.00 24.13
CA GLU A 287 -15.59 -19.11 24.20
C GLU A 287 -16.03 -19.90 25.44
N ASP A 288 -15.30 -20.97 25.79
CA ASP A 288 -15.53 -21.75 27.01
C ASP A 288 -15.21 -20.95 28.28
N SER A 289 -14.15 -20.14 28.24
CA SER A 289 -13.76 -19.28 29.36
C SER A 289 -14.81 -18.19 29.60
N GLN A 290 -15.25 -17.49 28.55
CA GLN A 290 -16.24 -16.42 28.64
C GLN A 290 -17.63 -16.93 29.04
N SER A 291 -18.04 -18.11 28.55
CA SER A 291 -19.29 -18.74 28.96
C SER A 291 -19.29 -19.19 30.42
N MET A 292 -18.16 -19.69 30.93
CA MET A 292 -18.00 -20.06 32.35
C MET A 292 -18.01 -18.85 33.30
N PHE A 293 -17.48 -17.70 32.86
CA PHE A 293 -17.57 -16.44 33.62
C PHE A 293 -18.96 -15.79 33.54
N ALA A 294 -19.67 -15.91 32.42
CA ALA A 294 -21.04 -15.45 32.30
C ALA A 294 -22.01 -16.23 33.20
N PHE A 295 -21.79 -17.55 33.38
CA PHE A 295 -22.61 -18.37 34.28
C PHE A 295 -22.36 -18.14 35.77
N LYS A 296 -21.22 -17.53 36.16
CA LYS A 296 -20.92 -17.17 37.56
C LYS A 296 -21.39 -15.77 37.95
N ALA A 297 -21.85 -14.98 36.98
CA ALA A 297 -22.31 -13.60 37.18
C ALA A 297 -23.85 -13.45 37.08
N ALA A 298 -24.59 -14.56 36.92
CA ALA A 298 -26.04 -14.65 36.97
C ALA A 298 -26.49 -15.38 38.25
#